data_AF-A0A3C0W4R6-F1
#
_entry.id   AF-A0A3C0W4R6-F1
#
_cell.length_a   1.000
_cell.length_b   1.000
_cell.length_c   1.000
_cell.angle_alpha   90.00
_cell.angle_beta   90.00
_cell.angle_gamma   90.00
#
_symmetry.space_group_name_H-M   'P 1'
#
loop_
_entity.id
_entity.type
_entity.pdbx_description
1 polymer ?
#
loop_
_entity_poly.entity_id
_entity_poly.type
_entity_poly.pdbx_seq_one_letter_code
_entity_poly.pdbx_strand_id
1 'polypeptide(L)'
;MLTTKMNPRVFWGASAIAGGLLLLALMAPATSDLLFGRAQAWVIDTFGWFYVASVAGFLLFVTVLAVGPTGRLKLGPDDAEPDFPYVSWLAMLFAAGMGIGLMYFAVAEPVQHYIAPPEAEPGTFLAAREAMVITYTHWGVHAWAIYAVV
;
A
#
# COMPACT_ATOMS: atom_id res chain seq x y z
N MET A 1 -29.00 15.38 14.93
CA MET A 1 -28.82 13.96 14.61
C MET A 1 -28.48 13.85 13.13
N LEU A 2 -27.26 13.44 12.79
CA LEU A 2 -26.90 13.15 11.40
C LEU A 2 -27.63 11.86 11.00
N THR A 3 -28.61 11.97 10.11
CA THR A 3 -29.27 10.80 9.51
C THR A 3 -28.37 10.27 8.40
N THR A 4 -27.38 9.47 8.77
CA THR A 4 -26.50 8.81 7.80
C THR A 4 -27.33 7.79 7.01
N LYS A 5 -27.68 8.12 5.77
CA LYS A 5 -28.36 7.20 4.85
C LYS A 5 -27.31 6.49 3.99
N MET A 6 -27.37 5.17 3.95
CA MET A 6 -26.57 4.34 3.03
C MET A 6 -26.81 4.80 1.59
N ASN A 7 -25.76 5.01 0.82
CA ASN A 7 -25.87 5.27 -0.62
C ASN A 7 -26.16 3.93 -1.34
N PRO A 8 -27.39 3.70 -1.85
CA PRO A 8 -27.77 2.39 -2.35
C PRO A 8 -27.01 2.00 -3.61
N ARG A 9 -26.63 2.98 -4.44
CA ARG A 9 -25.91 2.72 -5.70
C ARG A 9 -24.50 2.20 -5.44
N VAL A 10 -23.81 2.80 -4.47
CA VAL A 10 -22.45 2.39 -4.09
C VAL A 10 -22.49 1.04 -3.37
N PHE A 11 -23.40 0.89 -2.39
CA PHE A 11 -23.49 -0.33 -1.59
C PHE A 11 -23.81 -1.55 -2.45
N TRP A 12 -24.91 -1.52 -3.21
CA TRP A 12 -25.33 -2.68 -3.98
C TRP A 12 -24.39 -2.99 -5.15
N GLY A 13 -23.82 -1.95 -5.79
CA GLY A 13 -22.82 -2.15 -6.85
C GLY A 13 -21.56 -2.86 -6.34
N ALA A 14 -20.97 -2.35 -5.25
CA ALA A 14 -19.77 -2.95 -4.67
C ALA A 14 -20.04 -4.36 -4.13
N SER A 15 -21.15 -4.57 -3.41
CA SER A 15 -21.52 -5.87 -2.86
C SER A 15 -21.80 -6.91 -3.96
N ALA A 16 -22.43 -6.53 -5.07
CA ALA A 16 -22.70 -7.43 -6.18
C ALA A 16 -21.39 -7.90 -6.85
N ILE A 17 -20.44 -6.99 -7.06
CA ILE A 17 -19.13 -7.33 -7.64
C ILE A 17 -18.36 -8.26 -6.68
N ALA A 18 -18.24 -7.87 -5.41
CA ALA A 18 -17.53 -8.68 -4.42
C ALA A 18 -18.17 -10.06 -4.23
N GLY A 19 -19.50 -10.13 -4.14
CA GLY A 19 -20.24 -11.37 -4.03
C GLY A 19 -20.10 -12.26 -5.27
N GLY A 20 -20.12 -11.67 -6.48
CA GLY A 20 -19.93 -12.40 -7.73
C GLY A 20 -18.54 -13.05 -7.83
N LEU A 21 -17.49 -12.31 -7.48
CA LEU A 21 -16.12 -12.84 -7.45
C LEU A 21 -15.97 -13.95 -6.41
N LEU A 22 -16.56 -13.77 -5.23
CA LEU A 22 -16.56 -14.78 -4.17
C LEU A 22 -17.27 -16.07 -4.61
N LEU A 23 -18.45 -15.95 -5.21
CA LEU A 23 -19.21 -17.10 -5.70
C LEU A 23 -18.45 -17.85 -6.79
N LEU A 24 -17.82 -17.14 -7.72
CA LEU A 24 -16.98 -17.73 -8.76
C LEU A 24 -15.82 -18.53 -8.15
N ALA A 25 -15.11 -17.93 -7.18
CA ALA A 25 -13.99 -18.56 -6.48
C ALA A 25 -14.41 -19.83 -5.73
N LEU A 26 -15.58 -19.82 -5.09
CA LEU A 26 -16.10 -20.97 -4.34
C LEU A 26 -16.59 -22.10 -5.25
N MET A 27 -17.26 -21.77 -6.35
CA MET A 27 -17.88 -22.75 -7.25
C MET A 27 -16.90 -23.36 -8.25
N ALA A 28 -15.90 -22.60 -8.69
CA ALA A 28 -14.90 -23.06 -9.67
C ALA A 28 -13.48 -22.59 -9.29
N PRO A 29 -12.87 -23.17 -8.23
CA PRO A 29 -11.57 -22.71 -7.73
C PRO A 29 -10.45 -22.77 -8.78
N ALA A 30 -10.32 -23.88 -9.50
CA ALA A 30 -9.26 -24.06 -10.51
C ALA A 30 -9.39 -23.07 -11.68
N THR A 31 -10.62 -22.82 -12.15
CA THR A 31 -10.88 -21.83 -13.20
C THR A 31 -10.59 -20.41 -12.70
N SER A 32 -10.95 -20.12 -11.45
CA SER A 32 -10.70 -18.81 -10.84
C SER A 32 -9.21 -18.53 -10.70
N ASP A 33 -8.44 -19.49 -10.22
CA ASP A 33 -6.98 -19.40 -10.12
C ASP A 33 -6.33 -19.09 -11.48
N LEU A 34 -6.73 -19.83 -12.53
CA LEU A 34 -6.25 -19.61 -13.88
C LEU A 34 -6.63 -18.23 -14.44
N LEU A 35 -7.88 -17.79 -14.23
CA LEU A 35 -8.34 -16.48 -14.73
C LEU A 35 -7.65 -15.33 -13.99
N PHE A 36 -7.60 -15.38 -12.66
CA PHE A 36 -6.99 -14.35 -11.84
C PHE A 36 -5.48 -14.29 -12.04
N GLY A 37 -4.80 -15.45 -12.13
CA GLY A 37 -3.38 -15.51 -12.43
C GLY A 37 -3.05 -14.91 -13.80
N ARG A 38 -3.85 -15.19 -14.84
CA ARG A 38 -3.68 -14.56 -16.16
C ARG A 38 -3.91 -13.06 -16.13
N ALA A 39 -4.96 -12.60 -15.45
CA ALA A 39 -5.24 -11.18 -15.30
C ALA A 39 -4.10 -10.47 -14.56
N GLN A 40 -3.62 -11.04 -13.46
CA GLN A 40 -2.47 -10.52 -12.71
C GLN A 40 -1.23 -10.44 -13.58
N ALA A 41 -0.87 -11.52 -14.30
CA ALA A 41 0.29 -11.54 -15.18
C ALA A 41 0.20 -10.46 -16.26
N TRP A 42 -0.97 -10.31 -16.88
CA TRP A 42 -1.21 -9.27 -17.88
C TRP A 42 -1.07 -7.85 -17.31
N VAL A 43 -1.59 -7.60 -16.09
CA VAL A 43 -1.43 -6.30 -15.41
C VAL A 43 0.04 -6.01 -15.12
N ILE A 44 0.79 -6.99 -14.60
CA ILE A 44 2.21 -6.82 -14.29
C ILE A 44 3.01 -6.53 -15.58
N ASP A 45 2.79 -7.31 -16.63
CA ASP A 45 3.52 -7.18 -17.90
C ASP A 45 3.21 -5.84 -18.60
N THR A 46 1.95 -5.40 -18.59
CA THR A 46 1.52 -4.19 -19.30
C THR A 46 1.73 -2.91 -18.48
N PHE A 47 1.45 -2.94 -17.17
CA PHE A 47 1.39 -1.76 -16.30
C PHE A 47 2.43 -1.75 -15.18
N GLY A 48 3.35 -2.72 -15.12
CA GLY A 48 4.40 -2.75 -14.09
C GLY A 48 5.24 -1.47 -14.06
N TRP A 49 5.63 -0.95 -15.24
CA TRP A 49 6.36 0.32 -15.34
C TRP A 49 5.55 1.49 -14.80
N PHE A 50 4.23 1.53 -15.06
CA PHE A 50 3.35 2.58 -14.62
C PHE A 50 3.19 2.55 -13.09
N TYR A 51 3.12 1.35 -12.51
CA TYR A 51 3.08 1.18 -11.06
C TYR A 51 4.34 1.75 -10.39
N VAL A 52 5.52 1.34 -10.87
CA VAL A 52 6.81 1.83 -10.33
C VAL A 52 6.96 3.34 -10.51
N ALA A 53 6.65 3.86 -11.70
CA ALA A 53 6.72 5.29 -11.99
C ALA A 53 5.74 6.10 -11.12
N SER A 54 4.55 5.58 -10.85
CA SER A 54 3.55 6.25 -10.01
C SER A 54 4.04 6.37 -8.57
N VAL A 55 4.56 5.29 -7.99
CA VAL A 55 5.09 5.32 -6.61
C VAL A 55 6.27 6.28 -6.48
N ALA A 56 7.21 6.27 -7.44
CA ALA A 56 8.30 7.23 -7.48
C ALA A 56 7.79 8.68 -7.64
N GLY A 57 6.79 8.88 -8.49
CA GLY A 57 6.14 10.18 -8.71
C GLY A 57 5.43 10.70 -7.46
N PHE A 58 4.72 9.84 -6.72
CA PHE A 58 4.07 10.21 -5.46
C PHE A 58 5.10 10.58 -4.40
N LEU A 59 6.17 9.80 -4.25
CA LEU A 59 7.24 10.12 -3.30
C LEU A 59 7.89 11.48 -3.63
N LEU A 60 8.18 11.73 -4.91
CA LEU A 60 8.71 13.03 -5.34
C LEU A 60 7.72 14.15 -5.04
N PHE A 61 6.45 13.96 -5.39
CA PHE A 61 5.39 14.94 -5.20
C PHE A 61 5.22 15.32 -3.73
N VAL A 62 5.07 14.34 -2.82
CA VAL A 62 4.92 14.64 -1.38
C VAL A 62 6.17 15.28 -0.79
N THR A 63 7.36 14.90 -1.27
CA THR A 63 8.62 15.54 -0.84
C THR A 63 8.66 17.01 -1.26
N VAL A 64 8.26 17.31 -2.51
CA VAL A 64 8.16 18.69 -3.01
C VAL A 64 7.12 19.48 -2.21
N LEU A 65 5.97 18.89 -1.89
CA LEU A 65 4.96 19.55 -1.08
C LEU A 65 5.47 19.84 0.35
N ALA A 66 6.18 18.88 0.96
CA ALA A 66 6.67 18.99 2.33
C ALA A 66 7.80 20.02 2.47
N VAL A 67 8.74 20.05 1.53
CA VAL A 67 9.89 20.99 1.57
C VAL A 67 9.53 22.36 0.96
N GLY A 68 8.54 22.40 0.06
CA GLY A 68 8.07 23.62 -0.59
C GLY A 68 7.22 24.52 0.31
N PRO A 69 6.76 25.67 -0.24
CA PRO A 69 5.93 26.63 0.51
C PRO A 69 4.63 26.02 1.06
N THR A 70 4.09 25.01 0.39
CA THR A 70 2.87 24.30 0.76
C THR A 70 3.00 23.52 2.07
N GLY A 71 4.20 23.09 2.47
CA GLY A 71 4.42 22.35 3.71
C GLY A 71 4.15 23.18 4.97
N ARG A 72 4.03 24.50 4.83
CA ARG A 72 3.66 25.42 5.92
C ARG A 72 2.16 25.66 6.03
N LEU A 73 1.36 25.16 5.08
CA LEU A 73 -0.09 25.32 5.10
C LEU A 73 -0.71 24.43 6.18
N LYS A 74 -1.66 24.99 6.92
CA LYS A 74 -2.46 24.23 7.88
C LYS A 74 -3.58 23.51 7.14
N LEU A 75 -3.87 22.28 7.56
CA LEU A 75 -5.02 21.52 7.08
C LEU A 75 -6.27 21.91 7.86
N GLY A 76 -6.78 23.12 7.59
CA GLY A 76 -7.92 23.71 8.29
C GLY A 76 -7.93 25.24 8.17
N PRO A 77 -8.81 25.93 8.90
CA PRO A 77 -8.75 27.38 9.05
C PRO A 77 -7.40 27.88 9.58
N ASP A 78 -7.06 29.15 9.33
CA ASP A 78 -5.77 29.74 9.71
C ASP A 78 -5.54 29.74 11.24
N ASP A 79 -6.62 29.83 12.01
CA ASP A 79 -6.66 29.78 13.47
C ASP A 79 -6.78 28.36 14.04
N ALA A 80 -6.82 27.33 13.19
CA ALA A 80 -6.86 25.95 13.66
C ALA A 80 -5.59 25.57 14.41
N GLU A 81 -5.79 24.82 15.49
CA GLU A 81 -4.76 24.15 16.28
C GLU A 81 -4.93 22.62 16.20
N PRO A 82 -3.87 21.82 16.38
CA PRO A 82 -3.97 20.37 16.33
C PRO A 82 -4.89 19.82 17.45
N ASP A 83 -5.87 19.00 17.08
CA ASP A 83 -6.78 18.35 18.04
C ASP A 83 -6.07 17.37 19.00
N PHE A 84 -4.91 16.86 18.59
CA PHE A 84 -4.13 15.87 19.34
C PHE A 84 -2.70 16.33 19.56
N PRO A 85 -2.10 16.05 20.74
CA PRO A 85 -0.67 16.23 20.95
C PRO A 85 0.13 15.43 19.92
N TYR A 86 1.30 15.95 19.52
CA TYR A 86 2.13 15.35 18.47
C TYR A 86 2.44 13.87 18.70
N VAL A 87 2.76 13.47 19.94
CA VAL A 87 3.07 12.07 20.28
C VAL A 87 1.84 11.17 20.10
N SER A 88 0.66 11.63 20.51
CA SER A 88 -0.59 10.90 20.33
C SER A 88 -0.95 10.76 18.85
N TRP A 89 -0.79 11.84 18.07
CA TRP A 89 -0.99 11.82 16.62
C TRP A 89 -0.06 10.81 15.93
N LEU A 90 1.22 10.83 16.29
CA LEU A 90 2.21 9.89 15.75
C LEU A 90 1.86 8.44 16.10
N ALA A 91 1.44 8.18 17.34
CA ALA A 91 1.02 6.85 17.76
C ALA A 91 -0.22 6.36 16.98
N MET A 92 -1.19 7.24 16.71
CA MET A 92 -2.36 6.91 15.89
C MET A 92 -1.97 6.56 14.44
N LEU A 93 -0.99 7.24 13.87
CA LEU A 93 -0.48 6.95 12.52
C LEU A 93 0.06 5.51 12.42
N PHE A 94 0.88 5.10 13.39
CA PHE A 94 1.39 3.73 13.44
C PHE A 94 0.29 2.70 13.75
N ALA A 95 -0.64 3.02 14.64
CA ALA A 95 -1.76 2.12 14.95
C ALA A 95 -2.70 1.90 13.75
N ALA A 96 -2.88 2.90 12.89
CA ALA A 96 -3.72 2.81 11.70
C ALA A 96 -3.00 2.12 10.52
N GLY A 97 -1.71 2.41 10.29
CA GLY A 97 -0.97 1.95 9.12
C GLY A 97 -0.28 0.59 9.27
N MET A 98 0.12 0.20 10.48
CA MET A 98 0.94 -0.99 10.71
C MET A 98 0.07 -2.20 11.10
N GLY A 99 -0.60 -2.80 10.12
CA GLY A 99 -1.54 -3.91 10.32
C GLY A 99 -0.90 -5.31 10.38
N ILE A 100 -1.73 -6.33 10.06
CA ILE A 100 -1.34 -7.74 9.96
C ILE A 100 -0.20 -7.99 8.95
N GLY A 101 -0.08 -7.13 7.95
CA GLY A 101 0.95 -7.21 6.92
C GLY A 101 2.36 -7.28 7.52
N LEU A 102 2.67 -6.46 8.52
CA LEU A 102 3.98 -6.48 9.17
C LEU A 102 4.17 -7.68 10.08
N MET A 103 3.12 -8.11 10.78
CA MET A 103 3.20 -9.30 11.63
C MET A 103 3.61 -10.55 10.84
N TYR A 104 3.26 -10.60 9.55
CA TYR A 104 3.64 -11.69 8.66
C TYR A 104 4.90 -11.38 7.84
N PHE A 105 4.88 -10.29 7.06
CA PHE A 105 5.92 -9.98 6.07
C PHE A 105 7.16 -9.32 6.65
N ALA A 106 7.15 -8.81 7.89
CA ALA A 106 8.38 -8.27 8.51
C ALA A 106 9.48 -9.34 8.68
N VAL A 107 9.09 -10.62 8.75
CA VAL A 107 10.02 -11.75 8.77
C VAL A 107 10.02 -12.51 7.45
N ALA A 108 8.84 -12.78 6.89
CA ALA A 108 8.74 -13.63 5.70
C ALA A 108 9.43 -13.02 4.48
N GLU A 109 9.19 -11.75 4.20
CA GLU A 109 9.69 -11.09 2.99
C GLU A 109 11.22 -10.97 2.93
N PRO A 110 11.93 -10.47 3.97
CA PRO A 110 13.39 -10.42 3.91
C PRO A 110 14.03 -11.82 3.85
N VAL A 111 13.42 -12.83 4.49
CA VAL A 111 13.89 -14.22 4.37
C VAL A 111 13.68 -14.76 2.96
N GLN A 112 12.53 -14.49 2.34
CA GLN A 112 12.26 -14.89 0.96
C GLN A 112 13.25 -14.26 -0.03
N HIS A 113 13.50 -12.95 0.10
CA HIS A 113 14.48 -12.26 -0.76
C HIS A 113 15.94 -12.64 -0.45
N TYR A 114 16.24 -13.14 0.75
CA TYR A 114 17.57 -13.67 1.06
C TYR A 114 17.85 -15.02 0.41
N ILE A 115 16.82 -15.87 0.30
CA ILE A 115 16.91 -17.21 -0.30
C ILE A 115 16.81 -17.14 -1.83
N ALA A 116 16.03 -16.20 -2.36
CA ALA A 116 15.86 -15.98 -3.80
C ALA A 116 15.97 -14.48 -4.14
N PRO A 117 17.16 -13.88 -3.97
CA PRO A 117 17.41 -12.50 -4.38
C PRO A 117 17.32 -12.35 -5.91
N PRO A 118 16.88 -11.19 -6.42
CA PRO A 118 16.87 -10.89 -7.85
C PRO A 118 18.26 -10.91 -8.51
N GLU A 119 19.28 -10.32 -7.87
CA GLU A 119 20.60 -10.14 -8.49
C GLU A 119 21.75 -10.84 -7.75
N ALA A 120 21.75 -10.84 -6.40
CA ALA A 120 22.84 -11.41 -5.62
C ALA A 120 22.85 -12.96 -5.60
N GLU A 121 23.96 -13.55 -5.17
CA GLU A 121 24.01 -14.99 -4.91
C GLU A 121 23.25 -15.33 -3.60
N PRO A 122 22.30 -16.29 -3.62
CA PRO A 122 21.55 -16.70 -2.44
C PRO A 122 22.41 -17.04 -1.23
N GLY A 123 21.94 -16.70 -0.02
CA GLY A 123 22.64 -17.09 1.21
C GLY A 123 23.95 -16.33 1.50
N THR A 124 24.25 -15.29 0.73
CA THR A 124 25.44 -14.45 0.92
C THR A 124 25.13 -13.15 1.66
N PHE A 125 26.16 -12.48 2.18
CA PHE A 125 25.99 -11.15 2.77
C PHE A 125 25.39 -10.13 1.79
N LEU A 126 25.70 -10.25 0.49
CA LEU A 126 25.13 -9.38 -0.54
C LEU A 126 23.63 -9.62 -0.70
N ALA A 127 23.17 -10.88 -0.69
CA ALA A 127 21.74 -11.20 -0.68
C ALA A 127 21.03 -10.66 0.55
N ALA A 128 21.67 -10.70 1.73
CA ALA A 128 21.07 -10.14 2.95
C ALA A 128 20.85 -8.62 2.82
N ARG A 129 21.82 -7.92 2.23
CA ARG A 129 21.72 -6.49 1.97
C ARG A 129 20.63 -6.18 0.94
N GLU A 130 20.60 -6.90 -0.17
CA GLU A 130 19.59 -6.72 -1.23
C GLU A 130 18.17 -7.00 -0.71
N ALA A 131 17.98 -8.07 0.06
CA ALA A 131 16.71 -8.40 0.69
C ALA A 131 16.17 -7.26 1.55
N MET A 132 17.01 -6.66 2.40
CA MET A 132 16.61 -5.52 3.21
C MET A 132 16.29 -4.27 2.36
N VAL A 133 17.02 -4.03 1.27
CA VAL A 133 16.72 -2.92 0.35
C VAL A 133 15.33 -3.08 -0.26
N ILE A 134 14.97 -4.30 -0.70
CA ILE A 134 13.65 -4.59 -1.25
C ILE A 134 12.57 -4.40 -0.19
N THR A 135 12.73 -4.99 1.00
CA THR A 135 11.76 -4.86 2.09
C THR A 135 11.57 -3.39 2.52
N TYR A 136 12.63 -2.59 2.62
CA TYR A 136 12.49 -1.16 2.91
C TYR A 136 11.86 -0.38 1.76
N THR A 137 12.00 -0.84 0.52
CA THR A 137 11.30 -0.23 -0.61
C THR A 137 9.79 -0.48 -0.50
N HIS A 138 9.37 -1.68 -0.12
CA HIS A 138 7.95 -2.02 0.03
C HIS A 138 7.29 -1.43 1.29
N TRP A 139 8.00 -1.36 2.42
CA TRP A 139 7.43 -0.97 3.71
C TRP A 139 7.91 0.39 4.24
N GLY A 140 8.84 1.03 3.53
CA GLY A 140 9.39 2.33 3.89
C GLY A 140 8.62 3.49 3.27
N VAL A 141 9.34 4.59 3.00
CA VAL A 141 8.77 5.87 2.58
C VAL A 141 7.92 5.81 1.30
N HIS A 142 8.16 4.83 0.42
CA HIS A 142 7.41 4.66 -0.82
C HIS A 142 5.94 4.32 -0.57
N ALA A 143 5.64 3.39 0.36
CA ALA A 143 4.27 3.05 0.72
C ALA A 143 3.57 4.22 1.44
N TRP A 144 4.27 4.86 2.39
CA TRP A 144 3.74 6.01 3.12
C TRP A 144 3.48 7.22 2.23
N ALA A 145 4.25 7.42 1.16
CA ALA A 145 4.00 8.49 0.20
C ALA A 145 2.64 8.37 -0.47
N ILE A 146 2.15 7.15 -0.73
CA ILE A 146 0.82 6.93 -1.31
C ILE A 146 -0.25 7.40 -0.31
N TYR A 147 -0.12 7.05 0.96
CA TYR A 147 -1.06 7.48 2.01
C TYR A 147 -1.03 8.98 2.24
N ALA A 148 0.12 9.64 2.09
CA ALA A 148 0.22 11.08 2.24
C ALA A 148 -0.43 11.86 1.07
N VAL A 149 -0.61 11.25 -0.10
CA VAL A 149 -1.28 11.87 -1.25
C VAL A 149 -2.81 11.83 -1.13
N VAL A 150 -3.36 10.78 -0.51
CA VAL A 150 -4.81 10.53 -0.37
C VAL A 150 -5.41 11.36 0.75
#